data_AF-A0A2P5HHJ9-F1
#
_entry.id   AF-A0A2P5HHJ9-F1
#
_cell.length_a   1.000
_cell.length_b   1.000
_cell.length_c   1.000
_cell.angle_alpha   90.00
_cell.angle_beta   90.00
_cell.angle_gamma   90.00
#
_symmetry.space_group_name_H-M   'P 1'
#
loop_
_entity.id
_entity.type
_entity.pdbx_description
1 polymer ?
#
loop_
_entity_poly.entity_id
_entity_poly.type
_entity_poly.pdbx_seq_one_letter_code
_entity_poly.pdbx_strand_id
1 'polypeptide(L)'
;MANRHSLSDRSIFVLQQTIDYFDNYWRTLTEWPAHERIPVFQRLRIPYWSPARPDPALGNAQPQAGPLGRGRNVPFAETTRSDTGGDSDQGRMRRFLEDMGYTFVKVLGAGSQGVAALLEFAGQRLVMKWSQELPALATEMWAEKKMVGAEHIVQRKWRPGMIDTGWDNDSAMMDDILTLEYTYEQEMRQSLGPGVSLMGLLRKISSQQAYLKDSEIWHIFLCLFRACVALTYPGRWAPPGFAPDENNDAPTQEEFVPVNNFGTPAPTENGIINFDMNDRNILIGDFSADPGPGHSHDQVPVVKVGDLGVITRFLPRHRNDFFSLVACRVRGNMWYHTPEQFGETWKNVDGMESLATDDVAGKFGWATNLWQVGRLMTIIITGMLPDVPPTCTQRSIRVQPDGTTRMIWTYAGHLLDPEFDHYDPLLRSTVAWCMAHRPADRPDIDLLEGLLTNAAAADRSAAEAQGRVSIAELLGVPAPATRATSAPVTPPAAAPVAPGPGRGGFFGGGGGVPRGGGPRGGGGGGNRGRGGGGRGRGRGGGRGRGRGWRGPST
;
A
#
# COMPACT_ATOMS: atom_id res chain seq x y z
N MET A 1 -2.87 4.51 -31.37
CA MET A 1 -3.58 3.28 -30.96
C MET A 1 -3.02 2.14 -31.79
N ALA A 2 -2.36 1.16 -31.18
CA ALA A 2 -1.96 -0.05 -31.91
C ALA A 2 -3.23 -0.89 -32.10
N ASN A 3 -3.66 -1.05 -33.36
CA ASN A 3 -4.84 -1.84 -33.68
C ASN A 3 -4.48 -3.33 -33.55
N ARG A 4 -5.39 -4.21 -33.10
CA ARG A 4 -5.10 -5.65 -32.96
C ARG A 4 -4.55 -6.27 -34.25
N HIS A 5 -4.91 -5.68 -35.40
CA HIS A 5 -4.44 -6.02 -36.75
C HIS A 5 -2.97 -5.70 -37.05
N SER A 6 -2.27 -4.89 -36.22
CA SER A 6 -0.84 -4.59 -36.39
C SER A 6 0.07 -5.45 -35.53
N LEU A 7 -0.48 -6.41 -34.79
CA LEU A 7 0.27 -7.30 -33.92
C LEU A 7 0.74 -8.53 -34.70
N SER A 8 1.93 -9.03 -34.39
CA SER A 8 2.36 -10.34 -34.87
C SER A 8 1.46 -11.46 -34.33
N ASP A 9 1.34 -12.57 -35.06
CA ASP A 9 0.59 -13.75 -34.58
C ASP A 9 1.06 -14.22 -33.20
N ARG A 10 2.36 -14.09 -32.91
CA ARG A 10 2.93 -14.40 -31.60
C ARG A 10 2.40 -13.48 -30.50
N SER A 11 2.28 -12.19 -30.79
CA SER A 11 1.72 -11.20 -29.85
C SER A 11 0.24 -11.44 -29.60
N ILE A 12 -0.52 -11.81 -30.64
CA ILE A 12 -1.93 -12.20 -30.54
C ILE A 12 -2.07 -13.46 -29.68
N PHE A 13 -1.22 -14.46 -29.90
CA PHE A 13 -1.21 -15.70 -29.10
C PHE A 13 -0.92 -15.42 -27.62
N VAL A 14 0.13 -14.66 -27.29
CA VAL A 14 0.47 -14.30 -25.91
C VAL A 14 -0.68 -13.51 -25.26
N LEU A 15 -1.27 -12.56 -25.98
CA LEU A 15 -2.41 -11.81 -25.51
C LEU A 15 -3.60 -12.72 -25.18
N GLN A 16 -3.92 -13.66 -26.09
CA GLN A 16 -4.99 -14.63 -25.88
C GLN A 16 -4.70 -15.53 -24.67
N GLN A 17 -3.46 -16.00 -24.50
CA GLN A 17 -3.07 -16.78 -23.32
C GLN A 17 -3.22 -16.00 -22.00
N THR A 18 -2.93 -14.69 -22.00
CA THR A 18 -3.18 -13.83 -20.84
C THR A 18 -4.67 -13.63 -20.60
N ILE A 19 -5.48 -13.54 -21.67
CA ILE A 19 -6.93 -13.43 -21.56
C ILE A 19 -7.55 -14.74 -21.03
N ASP A 20 -7.02 -15.88 -21.46
CA ASP A 20 -7.49 -17.20 -21.05
C ASP A 20 -6.83 -17.69 -19.76
N TYR A 21 -5.93 -16.89 -19.16
CA TYR A 21 -5.10 -17.27 -18.02
C TYR A 21 -5.93 -17.86 -16.88
N PHE A 22 -7.01 -17.18 -16.50
CA PHE A 22 -7.85 -17.62 -15.38
C PHE A 22 -8.71 -18.83 -15.73
N ASP A 23 -9.24 -18.91 -16.94
CA ASP A 23 -10.01 -20.09 -17.36
C ASP A 23 -9.11 -21.33 -17.35
N ASN A 24 -7.87 -21.20 -17.85
CA ASN A 24 -6.87 -22.27 -17.78
C ASN A 24 -6.46 -22.57 -16.34
N TYR A 25 -6.21 -21.54 -15.52
CA TYR A 25 -5.83 -21.68 -14.12
C TYR A 25 -6.90 -22.39 -13.31
N TRP A 26 -8.15 -21.92 -13.35
CA TRP A 26 -9.23 -22.53 -12.59
C TRP A 26 -9.52 -23.95 -13.06
N ARG A 27 -9.53 -24.22 -14.38
CA ARG A 27 -9.66 -25.59 -14.91
C ARG A 27 -8.57 -26.52 -14.37
N THR A 28 -7.31 -26.09 -14.37
CA THR A 28 -6.22 -26.93 -13.82
C THR A 28 -6.35 -27.17 -12.31
N LEU A 29 -6.96 -26.24 -11.55
CA LEU A 29 -7.17 -26.46 -10.12
C LEU A 29 -8.35 -27.36 -9.80
N THR A 30 -9.41 -27.33 -10.60
CA THR A 30 -10.63 -28.11 -10.34
C THR A 30 -10.61 -29.48 -11.02
N GLU A 31 -10.02 -29.59 -12.22
CA GLU A 31 -10.09 -30.80 -13.04
C GLU A 31 -8.83 -31.66 -12.95
N TRP A 32 -7.66 -31.09 -12.60
CA TRP A 32 -6.40 -31.83 -12.66
C TRP A 32 -5.99 -32.39 -11.29
N PRO A 33 -5.43 -33.60 -11.22
CA PRO A 33 -4.84 -34.15 -10.01
C PRO A 33 -3.79 -33.21 -9.41
N ALA A 34 -3.71 -33.11 -8.08
CA ALA A 34 -2.84 -32.16 -7.38
C ALA A 34 -1.35 -32.20 -7.83
N HIS A 35 -0.85 -33.37 -8.24
CA HIS A 35 0.53 -33.57 -8.69
C HIS A 35 0.81 -33.08 -10.13
N GLU A 36 -0.22 -32.81 -10.93
CA GLU A 36 -0.10 -32.33 -12.32
C GLU A 36 -0.21 -30.81 -12.45
N ARG A 37 -0.55 -30.11 -11.36
CA ARG A 37 -0.82 -28.66 -11.35
C ARG A 37 0.45 -27.82 -11.51
N ILE A 38 1.54 -28.18 -10.83
CA ILE A 38 2.80 -27.39 -10.77
C ILE A 38 3.57 -27.30 -12.12
N PRO A 39 3.70 -28.38 -12.93
CA PRO A 39 4.51 -28.36 -14.15
C PRO A 39 3.96 -27.51 -15.30
N VAL A 40 2.66 -27.21 -15.35
CA VAL A 40 2.06 -26.41 -16.44
C VAL A 40 2.34 -24.92 -16.28
N PHE A 41 2.26 -24.41 -15.05
CA PHE A 41 2.49 -22.99 -14.78
C PHE A 41 3.95 -22.57 -14.97
N GLN A 42 4.89 -23.47 -14.68
CA GLN A 42 6.31 -23.26 -15.00
C GLN A 42 6.59 -23.25 -16.52
N ARG A 43 5.69 -23.82 -17.34
CA ARG A 43 5.78 -23.81 -18.82
C ARG A 43 5.12 -22.59 -19.46
N LEU A 44 4.09 -22.03 -18.83
CA LEU A 44 3.51 -20.74 -19.19
C LEU A 44 4.49 -19.62 -18.79
N ARG A 45 5.58 -19.45 -19.56
CA ARG A 45 6.44 -18.27 -19.48
C ARG A 45 5.63 -17.05 -19.94
N ILE A 46 4.79 -16.50 -19.06
CA ILE A 46 4.14 -15.20 -19.29
C ILE A 46 5.27 -14.16 -19.28
N PRO A 47 5.58 -13.50 -20.41
CA PRO A 47 6.66 -12.53 -20.45
C PRO A 47 6.35 -11.39 -19.49
N TYR A 48 7.30 -11.01 -18.64
CA TYR A 48 7.20 -9.82 -17.81
C TYR A 48 7.10 -8.58 -18.71
N TRP A 49 5.89 -8.05 -18.88
CA TRP A 49 5.65 -6.79 -19.60
C TRP A 49 5.87 -5.62 -18.63
N SER A 50 7.05 -5.00 -18.74
CA SER A 50 7.31 -3.71 -18.11
C SER A 50 6.93 -2.59 -19.10
N PRO A 51 6.02 -1.67 -18.75
CA PRO A 51 5.69 -0.50 -19.58
C PRO A 51 6.84 0.52 -19.72
N ALA A 52 8.03 0.22 -19.16
CA ALA A 52 9.17 1.14 -19.08
C ALA A 52 10.26 0.96 -20.16
N ARG A 53 10.05 0.25 -21.27
CA ARG A 53 11.07 0.21 -22.35
C ARG A 53 10.87 1.34 -23.38
N PRO A 54 11.91 2.18 -23.63
CA PRO A 54 11.92 3.13 -24.74
C PRO A 54 12.37 2.44 -26.06
N ASP A 55 11.69 2.83 -27.15
CA ASP A 55 12.13 2.86 -28.57
C ASP A 55 12.56 1.55 -29.29
N PRO A 56 12.00 1.18 -30.48
CA PRO A 56 12.37 -0.02 -31.25
C PRO A 56 13.73 0.03 -32.00
N ALA A 57 14.65 0.93 -31.67
CA ALA A 57 15.84 1.18 -32.49
C ALA A 57 17.07 0.28 -32.21
N LEU A 58 16.92 -0.86 -31.53
CA LEU A 58 18.06 -1.75 -31.25
C LEU A 58 17.90 -3.15 -31.86
N GLY A 59 18.68 -3.35 -32.92
CA GLY A 59 19.12 -4.54 -33.65
C GLY A 59 18.67 -5.94 -33.22
N ASN A 60 18.26 -6.71 -34.23
CA ASN A 60 18.03 -8.15 -34.22
C ASN A 60 19.18 -8.95 -33.57
N ALA A 61 18.99 -9.41 -32.33
CA ALA A 61 19.76 -10.52 -31.77
C ALA A 61 18.85 -11.75 -31.69
N GLN A 62 19.11 -12.76 -32.52
CA GLN A 62 18.44 -14.06 -32.44
C GLN A 62 18.88 -14.81 -31.17
N PRO A 63 17.95 -15.35 -30.37
CA PRO A 63 18.30 -16.28 -29.30
C PRO A 63 18.62 -17.67 -29.87
N GLN A 64 19.81 -18.18 -29.59
CA GLN A 64 20.20 -19.57 -29.87
C GLN A 64 19.39 -20.54 -28.98
N ALA A 65 18.77 -21.53 -29.61
CA ALA A 65 18.03 -22.59 -28.94
C ALA A 65 18.97 -23.73 -28.51
N GLY A 66 19.09 -23.96 -27.21
CA GLY A 66 19.70 -25.17 -26.63
C GLY A 66 18.65 -26.27 -26.38
N PRO A 67 19.03 -27.56 -26.39
CA PRO A 67 18.09 -28.67 -26.36
C PRO A 67 17.44 -28.90 -24.98
N LEU A 68 16.15 -29.25 -25.01
CA LEU A 68 15.30 -29.54 -23.86
C LEU A 68 15.67 -30.86 -23.18
N GLY A 69 16.19 -30.78 -21.94
CA GLY A 69 16.41 -31.94 -21.07
C GLY A 69 15.13 -32.43 -20.39
N ARG A 70 14.93 -33.75 -20.37
CA ARG A 70 13.80 -34.46 -19.74
C ARG A 70 13.83 -34.30 -18.21
N GLY A 71 12.72 -33.85 -17.61
CA GLY A 71 12.56 -33.72 -16.16
C GLY A 71 12.36 -35.07 -15.46
N ARG A 72 13.19 -35.35 -14.46
CA ARG A 72 12.93 -36.34 -13.39
C ARG A 72 12.39 -35.59 -12.18
N ASN A 73 11.35 -36.14 -11.57
CA ASN A 73 10.82 -35.70 -10.27
C ASN A 73 11.87 -35.93 -9.18
N VAL A 74 12.19 -34.90 -8.40
CA VAL A 74 13.02 -34.98 -7.19
C VAL A 74 12.20 -34.38 -6.05
N PRO A 75 12.14 -35.01 -4.86
CA PRO A 75 11.50 -34.43 -3.68
C PRO A 75 12.22 -33.13 -3.28
N PHE A 76 11.47 -32.15 -2.76
CA PHE A 76 12.01 -30.92 -2.19
C PHE A 76 12.75 -31.25 -0.88
N ALA A 77 13.98 -31.73 -1.01
CA ALA A 77 14.98 -31.63 0.04
C ALA A 77 15.63 -30.23 -0.08
N GLU A 78 15.93 -29.62 1.06
CA GLU A 78 16.82 -28.48 1.20
C GLU A 78 18.23 -28.85 0.67
N THR A 79 18.38 -28.96 -0.64
CA THR A 79 19.70 -29.05 -1.26
C THR A 79 20.17 -27.63 -1.44
N THR A 80 20.97 -27.17 -0.48
CA THR A 80 21.99 -26.15 -0.69
C THR A 80 22.66 -26.41 -2.04
N ARG A 81 22.54 -25.42 -2.92
CA ARG A 81 23.06 -25.48 -4.29
C ARG A 81 24.58 -25.60 -4.21
N SER A 82 25.09 -26.57 -4.95
CA SER A 82 26.46 -27.09 -5.02
C SER A 82 27.61 -26.08 -4.98
N ASP A 83 28.65 -26.46 -4.23
CA ASP A 83 30.04 -25.99 -4.22
C ASP A 83 30.68 -25.89 -5.62
N THR A 84 30.44 -24.80 -6.34
CA THR A 84 31.45 -24.26 -7.26
C THR A 84 32.20 -23.20 -6.48
N GLY A 85 33.50 -23.42 -6.20
CA GLY A 85 34.36 -22.60 -5.33
C GLY A 85 34.65 -21.15 -5.79
N GLY A 86 33.68 -20.49 -6.42
CA GLY A 86 33.60 -19.05 -6.52
C GLY A 86 32.84 -18.49 -5.32
N ASP A 87 33.33 -17.41 -4.76
CA ASP A 87 32.67 -16.68 -3.69
C ASP A 87 31.24 -16.32 -4.13
N SER A 88 30.25 -16.96 -3.49
CA SER A 88 28.85 -16.79 -3.86
C SER A 88 28.52 -15.30 -3.83
N ASP A 89 27.63 -14.83 -4.72
CA ASP A 89 27.24 -13.41 -4.72
C ASP A 89 26.75 -12.96 -3.33
N GLN A 90 26.20 -13.89 -2.53
CA GLN A 90 25.87 -13.70 -1.13
C GLN A 90 27.10 -13.45 -0.24
N GLY A 91 28.19 -14.20 -0.42
CA GLY A 91 29.46 -14.00 0.28
C GLY A 91 30.10 -12.65 -0.03
N ARG A 92 30.06 -12.22 -1.30
CA ARG A 92 30.55 -10.88 -1.72
C ARG A 92 29.69 -9.77 -1.13
N MET A 93 28.36 -9.87 -1.23
CA MET A 93 27.44 -8.90 -0.64
C MET A 93 27.62 -8.81 0.87
N ARG A 94 27.76 -9.94 1.56
CA ARG A 94 27.99 -9.98 3.01
C ARG A 94 29.25 -9.22 3.41
N ARG A 95 30.40 -9.50 2.76
CA ARG A 95 31.65 -8.79 3.04
C ARG A 95 31.54 -7.29 2.77
N PHE A 96 30.92 -6.94 1.64
CA PHE A 96 30.66 -5.55 1.29
C PHE A 96 29.84 -4.81 2.37
N LEU A 97 28.82 -5.46 2.93
CA LEU A 97 28.02 -4.90 4.01
C LEU A 97 28.79 -4.82 5.35
N GLU A 98 29.57 -5.85 5.67
CA GLU A 98 30.44 -5.87 6.85
C GLU A 98 31.49 -4.74 6.79
N ASP A 99 32.08 -4.48 5.62
CA ASP A 99 33.01 -3.38 5.38
C ASP A 99 32.37 -1.99 5.58
N MET A 100 31.05 -1.88 5.36
CA MET A 100 30.27 -0.67 5.62
C MET A 100 29.73 -0.58 7.06
N GLY A 101 30.08 -1.54 7.93
CA GLY A 101 29.67 -1.57 9.34
C GLY A 101 28.32 -2.22 9.62
N TYR A 102 27.73 -2.91 8.64
CA TYR A 102 26.51 -3.69 8.83
C TYR A 102 26.85 -5.10 9.31
N THR A 103 26.11 -5.59 10.31
CA THR A 103 26.20 -6.97 10.77
C THR A 103 25.04 -7.77 10.18
N PHE A 104 25.36 -8.79 9.39
CA PHE A 104 24.34 -9.72 8.90
C PHE A 104 23.77 -10.56 10.06
N VAL A 105 22.44 -10.55 10.22
CA VAL A 105 21.78 -11.35 11.24
C VAL A 105 21.24 -12.65 10.64
N LYS A 106 20.41 -12.56 9.59
CA LYS A 106 19.85 -13.72 8.88
C LYS A 106 19.11 -13.33 7.60
N VAL A 107 18.83 -14.32 6.76
CA VAL A 107 17.83 -14.20 5.68
C VAL A 107 16.42 -14.26 6.26
N LEU A 108 15.55 -13.34 5.82
CA LEU A 108 14.13 -13.31 6.16
C LEU A 108 13.27 -13.99 5.08
N GLY A 109 13.67 -13.85 3.82
CA GLY A 109 13.02 -14.51 2.70
C GLY A 109 13.85 -14.42 1.42
N ALA A 110 13.65 -15.37 0.52
CA ALA A 110 14.24 -15.37 -0.82
C ALA A 110 13.18 -15.79 -1.84
N GLY A 111 13.05 -15.03 -2.92
CA GLY A 111 12.06 -15.24 -3.96
C GLY A 111 12.60 -14.91 -5.35
N SER A 112 11.73 -14.95 -6.36
CA SER A 112 12.12 -14.61 -7.73
C SER A 112 12.59 -13.16 -7.88
N GLN A 113 12.15 -12.27 -7.00
CA GLN A 113 12.52 -10.84 -7.02
C GLN A 113 13.69 -10.50 -6.10
N GLY A 114 14.43 -11.51 -5.60
CA GLY A 114 15.63 -11.28 -4.80
C GLY A 114 15.54 -11.82 -3.37
N VAL A 115 16.37 -11.26 -2.50
CA VAL A 115 16.55 -11.71 -1.11
C VAL A 115 16.26 -10.55 -0.17
N ALA A 116 15.52 -10.83 0.90
CA ALA A 116 15.35 -9.96 2.05
C ALA A 116 16.16 -10.52 3.22
N ALA A 117 17.04 -9.71 3.81
CA ALA A 117 17.85 -10.06 4.96
C ALA A 117 17.67 -9.07 6.10
N LEU A 118 17.74 -9.58 7.33
CA LEU A 118 17.84 -8.78 8.54
C LEU A 118 19.30 -8.44 8.78
N LEU A 119 19.56 -7.14 8.90
CA LEU A 119 20.87 -6.58 9.25
C LEU A 119 20.76 -5.77 10.54
N GLU A 120 21.91 -5.55 11.18
CA GLU A 120 22.07 -4.62 12.29
C GLU A 120 23.13 -3.57 11.93
N PHE A 121 22.82 -2.30 12.17
CA PHE A 121 23.71 -1.16 11.92
C PHE A 121 23.55 -0.14 13.03
N ALA A 122 24.65 0.25 13.69
CA ALA A 122 24.64 1.17 14.84
C ALA A 122 23.63 0.79 15.94
N GLY A 123 23.47 -0.52 16.21
CA GLY A 123 22.52 -1.06 17.19
C GLY A 123 21.05 -1.07 16.74
N GLN A 124 20.75 -0.58 15.53
CA GLN A 124 19.41 -0.62 14.95
C GLN A 124 19.28 -1.80 13.99
N ARG A 125 18.12 -2.45 14.01
CA ARG A 125 17.78 -3.50 13.04
C ARG A 125 17.07 -2.92 11.83
N LEU A 126 17.42 -3.42 10.66
CA LEU A 126 16.81 -3.03 9.39
C LEU A 126 16.68 -4.24 8.47
N VAL A 127 15.75 -4.14 7.54
CA VAL A 127 15.60 -5.13 6.47
C VAL A 127 16.28 -4.60 5.24
N MET A 128 17.19 -5.38 4.66
CA MET A 128 17.77 -5.08 3.36
C MET A 128 17.20 -6.06 2.33
N LYS A 129 16.53 -5.52 1.32
CA LYS A 129 16.10 -6.23 0.13
C LYS A 129 17.11 -5.95 -0.98
N TRP A 130 17.57 -6.99 -1.67
CA TRP A 130 18.36 -6.82 -2.89
C TRP A 130 17.88 -7.77 -3.98
N SER A 131 17.97 -7.32 -5.23
CA SER A 131 17.53 -8.07 -6.40
C SER A 131 18.57 -7.98 -7.51
N GLN A 132 18.65 -9.00 -8.36
CA GLN A 132 19.37 -8.91 -9.63
C GLN A 132 18.44 -8.45 -10.77
N GLU A 133 17.13 -8.36 -10.50
CA GLU A 133 16.12 -7.88 -11.43
C GLU A 133 15.78 -6.41 -11.15
N LEU A 134 16.60 -5.51 -11.72
CA LEU A 134 16.47 -4.05 -11.59
C LEU A 134 15.02 -3.50 -11.73
N PRO A 135 14.16 -3.94 -12.67
CA PRO A 135 12.86 -3.28 -12.87
C PRO A 135 11.91 -3.36 -11.67
N ALA A 136 11.93 -4.48 -10.92
CA ALA A 136 11.03 -4.68 -9.79
C ALA A 136 11.46 -3.83 -8.59
N LEU A 137 12.76 -3.87 -8.24
CA LEU A 137 13.28 -3.12 -7.12
C LEU A 137 13.25 -1.60 -7.37
N ALA A 138 13.54 -1.15 -8.59
CA ALA A 138 13.40 0.27 -8.94
C ALA A 138 11.95 0.77 -8.78
N THR A 139 10.97 -0.09 -9.12
CA THR A 139 9.55 0.22 -8.92
C THR A 139 9.22 0.35 -7.44
N GLU A 140 9.71 -0.57 -6.61
CA GLU A 140 9.56 -0.56 -5.16
C GLU A 140 10.22 0.66 -4.51
N MET A 141 11.48 0.95 -4.85
CA MET A 141 12.21 2.12 -4.36
C MET A 141 11.49 3.43 -4.72
N TRP A 142 10.90 3.52 -5.91
CA TRP A 142 10.09 4.65 -6.31
C TRP A 142 8.81 4.76 -5.47
N ALA A 143 8.13 3.63 -5.22
CA ALA A 143 6.94 3.57 -4.40
C ALA A 143 7.21 4.04 -2.98
N GLU A 144 8.26 3.49 -2.36
CA GLU A 144 8.72 3.83 -1.02
C GLU A 144 9.06 5.31 -0.90
N LYS A 145 9.73 5.88 -1.91
CA LYS A 145 10.00 7.33 -1.97
C LYS A 145 8.72 8.17 -2.03
N LYS A 146 7.60 7.62 -2.50
CA LYS A 146 6.30 8.29 -2.49
C LYS A 146 5.51 8.04 -1.20
N MET A 147 5.86 7.03 -0.43
CA MET A 147 5.19 6.66 0.83
C MET A 147 5.98 7.04 2.08
N VAL A 148 7.06 7.80 1.92
CA VAL A 148 7.81 8.37 3.04
C VAL A 148 6.88 9.11 3.99
N GLY A 149 6.91 8.73 5.27
CA GLY A 149 6.09 9.29 6.35
C GLY A 149 4.70 8.66 6.48
N ALA A 150 4.32 7.70 5.63
CA ALA A 150 3.04 6.99 5.72
C ALA A 150 3.11 5.92 6.82
N GLU A 151 2.42 6.11 7.95
CA GLU A 151 2.50 5.20 9.10
C GLU A 151 2.19 3.74 8.76
N HIS A 152 1.24 3.49 7.86
CA HIS A 152 0.74 2.15 7.53
C HIS A 152 1.43 1.52 6.31
N ILE A 153 2.50 2.12 5.83
CA ILE A 153 3.40 1.54 4.83
C ILE A 153 4.74 1.28 5.51
N VAL A 154 5.36 0.13 5.22
CA VAL A 154 6.72 -0.17 5.70
C VAL A 154 7.65 0.93 5.24
N GLN A 155 8.34 1.59 6.17
CA GLN A 155 9.15 2.75 5.83
C GLN A 155 10.52 2.37 5.27
N ARG A 156 10.93 3.04 4.20
CA ARG A 156 12.34 3.07 3.78
C ARG A 156 13.22 3.69 4.86
N LYS A 157 14.41 3.11 5.06
CA LYS A 157 15.45 3.62 5.95
C LYS A 157 16.63 4.09 5.14
N TRP A 158 17.09 5.31 5.35
CA TRP A 158 18.24 5.88 4.67
C TRP A 158 19.45 5.69 5.58
N ARG A 159 20.48 4.96 5.12
CA ARG A 159 21.69 4.70 5.91
C ARG A 159 22.97 4.95 5.11
N PRO A 160 24.10 5.24 5.79
CA PRO A 160 25.36 5.56 5.11
C PRO A 160 25.82 4.48 4.14
N GLY A 161 26.36 4.93 3.01
CA GLY A 161 26.84 4.04 1.94
C GLY A 161 25.72 3.39 1.12
N MET A 162 24.44 3.62 1.45
CA MET A 162 23.28 3.11 0.72
C MET A 162 22.46 4.21 0.03
N ILE A 163 22.83 5.47 0.22
CA ILE A 163 22.07 6.63 -0.27
C ILE A 163 22.68 7.21 -1.54
N ASP A 164 23.98 7.00 -1.78
CA ASP A 164 24.74 7.99 -2.55
C ASP A 164 25.65 7.43 -3.66
N THR A 165 25.08 6.57 -4.51
CA THR A 165 25.56 6.49 -5.90
C THR A 165 24.42 6.83 -6.86
N GLY A 166 23.89 8.04 -6.71
CA GLY A 166 23.37 8.88 -7.79
C GLY A 166 22.39 8.27 -8.79
N TRP A 167 21.26 8.96 -8.93
CA TRP A 167 20.41 8.95 -10.14
C TRP A 167 21.16 9.11 -11.48
N ASP A 168 22.46 9.44 -11.47
CA ASP A 168 23.31 9.74 -12.65
C ASP A 168 24.70 9.04 -12.62
N ASN A 169 25.03 8.15 -11.68
CA ASN A 169 26.36 7.51 -11.61
C ASN A 169 26.31 6.00 -11.92
N ASP A 170 27.11 5.56 -12.90
CA ASP A 170 27.26 4.20 -13.47
C ASP A 170 27.69 3.08 -12.49
N SER A 171 27.47 3.23 -11.18
CA SER A 171 27.74 2.18 -10.18
C SER A 171 26.58 1.17 -10.12
N ALA A 172 26.46 0.36 -11.17
CA ALA A 172 25.36 -0.57 -11.45
C ALA A 172 24.99 -1.59 -10.34
N MET A 173 25.70 -1.60 -9.21
CA MET A 173 25.48 -2.55 -8.11
C MET A 173 24.65 -1.97 -6.95
N MET A 174 24.47 -0.65 -6.89
CA MET A 174 23.77 0.03 -5.77
C MET A 174 22.31 0.36 -6.06
N ASP A 175 21.90 0.38 -7.32
CA ASP A 175 20.48 0.43 -7.71
C ASP A 175 19.71 -0.86 -7.34
N ASP A 176 20.43 -1.87 -6.84
CA ASP A 176 19.94 -3.18 -6.47
C ASP A 176 19.69 -3.34 -4.96
N ILE A 177 19.82 -2.29 -4.14
CA ILE A 177 19.65 -2.37 -2.68
C ILE A 177 18.55 -1.42 -2.18
N LEU A 178 17.62 -1.97 -1.41
CA LEU A 178 16.58 -1.24 -0.70
C LEU A 178 16.63 -1.59 0.79
N THR A 179 16.77 -0.57 1.63
CA THR A 179 16.69 -0.69 3.09
C THR A 179 15.36 -0.22 3.63
N LEU A 180 14.77 -1.05 4.46
CA LEU A 180 13.45 -0.90 5.04
C LEU A 180 13.53 -1.00 6.56
N GLU A 181 12.54 -0.44 7.22
CA GLU A 181 12.37 -0.59 8.65
C GLU A 181 12.13 -2.06 9.00
N TYR A 182 12.65 -2.45 10.15
CA TYR A 182 12.27 -3.70 10.77
C TYR A 182 11.09 -3.39 11.70
N THR A 183 9.87 -3.77 11.30
CA THR A 183 8.62 -3.43 11.99
C THR A 183 8.42 -4.19 13.32
N TYR A 184 9.49 -4.57 14.03
CA TYR A 184 9.41 -5.71 14.94
C TYR A 184 10.35 -5.63 16.15
N GLU A 185 9.78 -5.48 17.35
CA GLU A 185 10.51 -5.61 18.61
C GLU A 185 10.81 -7.07 19.04
N GLN A 186 11.82 -7.18 19.92
CA GLN A 186 12.42 -8.43 20.37
C GLN A 186 11.48 -9.35 21.17
N GLU A 187 10.45 -8.80 21.82
CA GLU A 187 9.54 -9.55 22.69
C GLU A 187 8.51 -10.38 21.90
N MET A 188 7.94 -9.81 20.83
CA MET A 188 7.07 -10.56 19.92
C MET A 188 7.80 -11.74 19.24
N ARG A 189 9.15 -11.65 19.11
CA ARG A 189 10.01 -12.71 18.51
C ARG A 189 9.86 -14.05 19.17
N GLN A 190 9.70 -14.05 20.49
CA GLN A 190 9.63 -15.27 21.26
C GLN A 190 8.27 -15.96 21.06
N SER A 191 7.22 -15.19 20.79
CA SER A 191 5.85 -15.70 20.78
C SER A 191 5.33 -16.07 19.38
N LEU A 192 5.86 -15.47 18.32
CA LEU A 192 5.41 -15.67 16.94
C LEU A 192 6.49 -16.21 15.99
N GLY A 193 7.76 -16.22 16.42
CA GLY A 193 8.90 -16.43 15.53
C GLY A 193 9.25 -15.18 14.73
N PRO A 194 10.30 -15.20 13.88
CA PRO A 194 10.82 -13.97 13.28
C PRO A 194 9.99 -13.40 12.13
N GLY A 195 9.80 -12.06 12.09
CA GLY A 195 9.30 -11.33 10.91
C GLY A 195 7.84 -11.59 10.61
N VAL A 196 6.96 -11.19 11.53
CA VAL A 196 5.62 -11.74 11.59
C VAL A 196 4.70 -10.96 10.67
N SER A 197 4.44 -11.56 9.51
CA SER A 197 3.35 -11.13 8.66
C SER A 197 2.00 -11.52 9.28
N LEU A 198 0.91 -11.01 8.72
CA LEU A 198 -0.45 -11.38 9.10
C LEU A 198 -0.65 -12.91 9.09
N MET A 199 -0.03 -13.64 8.15
CA MET A 199 0.00 -15.11 8.12
C MET A 199 0.51 -15.72 9.43
N GLY A 200 1.52 -15.13 10.08
CA GLY A 200 2.01 -15.62 11.37
C GLY A 200 0.98 -15.42 12.49
N LEU A 201 0.29 -14.27 12.50
CA LEU A 201 -0.84 -14.03 13.42
C LEU A 201 -1.99 -15.02 13.16
N LEU A 202 -2.38 -15.23 11.90
CA LEU A 202 -3.43 -16.16 11.49
C LEU A 202 -3.12 -17.61 11.91
N ARG A 203 -1.87 -18.05 11.76
CA ARG A 203 -1.43 -19.36 12.26
C ARG A 203 -1.62 -19.48 13.77
N LYS A 204 -1.35 -18.41 14.51
CA LYS A 204 -1.52 -18.41 15.97
C LYS A 204 -2.99 -18.47 16.36
N ILE A 205 -3.82 -17.63 15.76
CA ILE A 205 -5.29 -17.65 15.91
C ILE A 205 -5.82 -19.06 15.66
N SER A 206 -5.45 -19.66 14.53
CA SER A 206 -5.86 -21.01 14.15
C SER A 206 -5.37 -22.08 15.13
N SER A 207 -4.09 -22.04 15.54
CA SER A 207 -3.52 -23.00 16.48
C SER A 207 -4.16 -22.97 17.87
N GLN A 208 -4.71 -21.83 18.26
CA GLN A 208 -5.38 -21.63 19.54
C GLN A 208 -6.90 -21.70 19.42
N GLN A 209 -7.44 -21.89 18.20
CA GLN A 209 -8.88 -21.83 17.91
C GLN A 209 -9.54 -20.57 18.51
N ALA A 210 -8.83 -19.45 18.43
CA ALA A 210 -9.23 -18.20 19.05
C ALA A 210 -10.09 -17.35 18.11
N TYR A 211 -10.96 -16.52 18.69
CA TYR A 211 -11.67 -15.45 17.98
C TYR A 211 -11.17 -14.10 18.49
N LEU A 212 -10.79 -13.20 17.58
CA LEU A 212 -10.35 -11.85 17.94
C LEU A 212 -11.54 -10.98 18.38
N LYS A 213 -11.26 -9.98 19.23
CA LYS A 213 -12.23 -8.96 19.64
C LYS A 213 -12.66 -8.09 18.45
N ASP A 214 -13.93 -7.66 18.40
CA ASP A 214 -14.45 -6.84 17.29
C ASP A 214 -13.72 -5.51 17.21
N SER A 215 -13.46 -4.90 18.37
CA SER A 215 -12.67 -3.68 18.55
C SER A 215 -11.33 -3.81 17.85
N GLU A 216 -10.59 -4.88 18.09
CA GLU A 216 -9.29 -5.10 17.48
C GLU A 216 -9.37 -5.39 15.97
N ILE A 217 -10.39 -6.14 15.52
CA ILE A 217 -10.61 -6.38 14.09
C ILE A 217 -10.93 -5.05 13.37
N TRP A 218 -11.72 -4.17 13.97
CA TRP A 218 -11.97 -2.82 13.44
C TRP A 218 -10.70 -1.97 13.35
N HIS A 219 -9.80 -2.05 14.34
CA HIS A 219 -8.51 -1.37 14.29
C HIS A 219 -7.61 -1.91 13.18
N ILE A 220 -7.53 -3.23 13.00
CA ILE A 220 -6.81 -3.82 11.85
C ILE A 220 -7.41 -3.33 10.53
N PHE A 221 -8.74 -3.30 10.43
CA PHE A 221 -9.42 -2.82 9.22
C PHE A 221 -9.08 -1.35 8.94
N LEU A 222 -9.10 -0.50 9.97
CA LEU A 222 -8.71 0.90 9.85
C LEU A 222 -7.25 1.01 9.37
N CYS A 223 -6.30 0.28 9.96
CA CYS A 223 -4.90 0.27 9.53
C CYS A 223 -4.73 -0.08 8.05
N LEU A 224 -5.38 -1.17 7.60
CA LEU A 224 -5.33 -1.60 6.20
C LEU A 224 -5.98 -0.59 5.25
N PHE A 225 -7.05 0.07 5.70
CA PHE A 225 -7.67 1.16 4.94
C PHE A 225 -6.75 2.38 4.89
N ARG A 226 -6.05 2.75 5.97
CA ARG A 226 -5.06 3.83 5.98
C ARG A 226 -3.92 3.57 5.00
N ALA A 227 -3.44 2.33 4.90
CA ALA A 227 -2.52 1.95 3.84
C ALA A 227 -3.11 2.13 2.42
N CYS A 228 -4.41 1.84 2.22
CA CYS A 228 -5.09 2.15 0.96
C CYS A 228 -5.15 3.65 0.67
N VAL A 229 -5.40 4.49 1.69
CA VAL A 229 -5.37 5.95 1.57
C VAL A 229 -3.95 6.40 1.18
N ALA A 230 -2.92 5.84 1.80
CA ALA A 230 -1.53 6.12 1.47
C ALA A 230 -1.22 5.88 -0.02
N LEU A 231 -1.59 4.70 -0.51
CA LEU A 231 -1.44 4.28 -1.91
C LEU A 231 -2.29 5.13 -2.86
N THR A 232 -3.45 5.60 -2.43
CA THR A 232 -4.34 6.45 -3.24
C THR A 232 -3.78 7.85 -3.41
N TYR A 233 -3.07 8.36 -2.41
CA TYR A 233 -2.54 9.73 -2.38
C TYR A 233 -1.01 9.75 -2.18
N PRO A 234 -0.23 9.20 -3.13
CA PRO A 234 1.24 9.14 -3.02
C PRO A 234 1.87 10.54 -2.89
N GLY A 235 2.87 10.65 -2.02
CA GLY A 235 3.70 11.86 -1.85
C GLY A 235 3.12 12.92 -0.92
N ARG A 236 2.12 12.56 -0.10
CA ARG A 236 1.47 13.47 0.87
C ARG A 236 2.05 13.40 2.28
N TRP A 237 2.72 12.30 2.61
CA TRP A 237 2.98 11.92 4.00
C TRP A 237 4.33 12.39 4.53
N ALA A 238 5.24 12.79 3.64
CA ALA A 238 6.52 13.33 4.05
C ALA A 238 6.33 14.72 4.67
N PRO A 239 7.04 15.05 5.77
CA PRO A 239 7.03 16.39 6.31
C PRO A 239 7.42 17.43 5.25
N PRO A 240 6.82 18.64 5.26
CA PRO A 240 7.19 19.69 4.32
C PRO A 240 8.69 19.99 4.39
N GLY A 241 9.37 19.91 3.24
CA GLY A 241 10.81 20.14 3.14
C GLY A 241 11.69 18.96 3.60
N PHE A 242 11.11 17.80 3.91
CA PHE A 242 11.89 16.60 4.23
C PHE A 242 12.77 16.21 3.04
N ALA A 243 14.08 16.24 3.28
CA ALA A 243 15.09 15.71 2.38
C ALA A 243 15.73 14.51 3.09
N PRO A 244 15.60 13.29 2.54
CA PRO A 244 16.23 12.13 3.14
C PRO A 244 17.75 12.32 3.18
N ASP A 245 18.36 12.04 4.33
CA ASP A 245 19.81 11.97 4.51
C ASP A 245 20.19 10.68 5.25
N GLU A 246 21.49 10.43 5.39
CA GLU A 246 21.99 9.17 5.97
C GLU A 246 21.71 8.98 7.46
N ASN A 247 21.25 10.02 8.13
CA ASN A 247 21.06 10.08 9.57
C ASN A 247 19.63 10.42 9.96
N ASN A 248 18.71 10.56 9.00
CA ASN A 248 17.33 10.92 9.26
C ASN A 248 16.35 9.84 8.75
N ASP A 249 15.40 9.52 9.62
CA ASP A 249 14.21 8.78 9.24
C ASP A 249 13.05 9.79 9.24
N ALA A 250 12.17 9.73 8.25
CA ALA A 250 10.99 10.58 8.26
C ALA A 250 10.10 10.18 9.45
N PRO A 251 9.63 11.14 10.27
CA PRO A 251 8.56 10.85 11.20
C PRO A 251 7.33 10.39 10.40
N THR A 252 6.67 9.35 10.89
CA THR A 252 5.43 8.86 10.31
C THR A 252 4.23 9.67 10.81
N GLN A 253 3.18 9.69 10.00
CA GLN A 253 1.88 10.25 10.36
C GLN A 253 0.76 9.38 9.77
N GLU A 254 -0.38 9.38 10.45
CA GLU A 254 -1.58 8.67 10.01
C GLU A 254 -2.15 9.29 8.73
N GLU A 255 -2.66 8.44 7.85
CA GLU A 255 -3.11 8.79 6.51
C GLU A 255 -4.60 9.09 6.45
N PHE A 256 -4.97 10.37 6.37
CA PHE A 256 -6.34 10.80 6.17
C PHE A 256 -6.67 11.09 4.71
N VAL A 257 -7.92 10.88 4.30
CA VAL A 257 -8.38 11.29 2.98
C VAL A 257 -8.19 12.80 2.83
N PRO A 258 -7.31 13.26 1.93
CA PRO A 258 -7.05 14.68 1.80
C PRO A 258 -8.28 15.36 1.21
N VAL A 259 -8.79 16.36 1.91
CA VAL A 259 -9.92 17.18 1.47
C VAL A 259 -9.45 18.57 1.05
N ASN A 260 -10.17 19.20 0.11
CA ASN A 260 -9.98 20.60 -0.21
C ASN A 260 -10.63 21.52 0.85
N ASN A 261 -10.53 22.84 0.67
CA ASN A 261 -11.12 23.83 1.60
C ASN A 261 -12.66 23.76 1.71
N PHE A 262 -13.32 22.99 0.84
CA PHE A 262 -14.77 22.75 0.84
C PHE A 262 -15.15 21.38 1.43
N GLY A 263 -14.19 20.63 1.96
CA GLY A 263 -14.41 19.28 2.47
C GLY A 263 -14.56 18.22 1.38
N THR A 264 -14.32 18.54 0.10
CA THR A 264 -14.40 17.56 -0.98
C THR A 264 -13.12 16.72 -1.02
N PRO A 265 -13.21 15.38 -1.06
CA PRO A 265 -12.04 14.51 -1.23
C PRO A 265 -11.23 14.83 -2.49
N ALA A 266 -9.92 14.73 -2.39
CA ALA A 266 -9.04 14.90 -3.55
C ALA A 266 -9.24 13.76 -4.57
N PRO A 267 -9.00 14.02 -5.87
CA PRO A 267 -9.13 13.00 -6.91
C PRO A 267 -8.23 11.78 -6.67
N THR A 268 -8.78 10.58 -6.91
CA THR A 268 -8.10 9.29 -6.69
C THR A 268 -7.42 8.74 -7.97
N GLU A 269 -7.57 9.43 -9.10
CA GLU A 269 -7.18 8.96 -10.42
C GLU A 269 -5.67 8.69 -10.59
N ASN A 270 -4.85 9.37 -9.77
CA ASN A 270 -3.38 9.30 -9.79
C ASN A 270 -2.79 8.30 -8.78
N GLY A 271 -3.65 7.53 -8.10
CA GLY A 271 -3.26 6.55 -7.10
C GLY A 271 -2.40 5.41 -7.64
N ILE A 272 -1.79 4.69 -6.70
CA ILE A 272 -1.01 3.48 -6.91
C ILE A 272 -1.89 2.28 -6.54
N ILE A 273 -1.80 1.23 -7.36
CA ILE A 273 -2.46 -0.05 -7.09
C ILE A 273 -1.38 -1.05 -6.72
N ASN A 274 -1.54 -1.71 -5.57
CA ASN A 274 -0.52 -2.61 -5.05
C ASN A 274 -0.49 -3.94 -5.81
N PHE A 275 -1.67 -4.50 -6.12
CA PHE A 275 -1.88 -5.82 -6.72
C PHE A 275 -1.46 -7.03 -5.87
N ASP A 276 -0.70 -6.85 -4.79
CA ASP A 276 -0.16 -7.95 -3.99
C ASP A 276 -0.31 -7.73 -2.48
N MET A 277 -1.41 -7.08 -2.09
CA MET A 277 -1.82 -7.03 -0.68
C MET A 277 -2.36 -8.41 -0.28
N ASN A 278 -1.47 -9.21 0.31
CA ASN A 278 -1.73 -10.55 0.77
C ASN A 278 -1.19 -10.74 2.20
N ASP A 279 -1.56 -11.84 2.84
CA ASP A 279 -1.25 -12.12 4.25
C ASP A 279 0.25 -12.32 4.56
N ARG A 280 1.11 -12.41 3.54
CA ARG A 280 2.58 -12.44 3.69
C ARG A 280 3.20 -11.04 3.57
N ASN A 281 2.53 -10.14 2.87
CA ASN A 281 2.99 -8.77 2.64
C ASN A 281 2.37 -7.76 3.62
N ILE A 282 1.40 -8.18 4.44
CA ILE A 282 0.93 -7.40 5.59
C ILE A 282 1.82 -7.73 6.80
N LEU A 283 2.51 -6.73 7.33
CA LEU A 283 3.41 -6.86 8.49
C LEU A 283 2.72 -6.36 9.76
N ILE A 284 3.00 -7.04 10.88
CA ILE A 284 2.59 -6.61 12.21
C ILE A 284 3.74 -5.80 12.81
N GLY A 285 3.43 -4.53 13.10
CA GLY A 285 4.29 -3.51 13.70
C GLY A 285 4.31 -3.58 15.22
N ASP A 286 4.89 -2.55 15.83
CA ASP A 286 4.89 -2.38 17.28
C ASP A 286 3.59 -1.74 17.78
N PHE A 287 3.35 -1.83 19.08
CA PHE A 287 2.30 -1.08 19.77
C PHE A 287 2.79 0.36 19.99
N SER A 288 1.96 1.36 19.72
CA SER A 288 2.32 2.74 20.05
C SER A 288 2.06 3.01 21.51
N ALA A 289 3.08 3.48 22.23
CA ALA A 289 2.92 3.98 23.60
C ALA A 289 2.31 5.40 23.65
N ASP A 290 2.32 6.12 22.51
CA ASP A 290 1.85 7.50 22.44
C ASP A 290 0.45 7.54 21.81
N PRO A 291 -0.58 7.97 22.56
CA PRO A 291 -1.94 8.13 22.05
C PRO A 291 -2.00 9.45 21.26
N GLY A 292 -1.20 9.57 20.21
CA GLY A 292 -1.19 10.73 19.32
C GLY A 292 -2.61 11.09 18.85
N PRO A 293 -2.81 12.25 18.21
CA PRO A 293 -4.14 12.77 17.85
C PRO A 293 -4.93 11.93 16.82
N GLY A 294 -4.55 10.67 16.60
CA GLY A 294 -5.12 9.72 15.67
C GLY A 294 -5.60 8.44 16.35
N HIS A 295 -5.73 7.38 15.55
CA HIS A 295 -6.05 6.04 16.05
C HIS A 295 -4.95 5.51 17.00
N SER A 296 -5.37 4.92 18.10
CA SER A 296 -4.45 4.45 19.14
C SER A 296 -4.00 3.02 18.85
N HIS A 297 -2.69 2.81 18.76
CA HIS A 297 -2.08 1.47 18.64
C HIS A 297 -1.65 0.88 19.98
N ASP A 298 -2.27 1.32 21.08
CA ASP A 298 -2.06 0.77 22.42
C ASP A 298 -2.75 -0.59 22.59
N GLN A 299 -3.84 -0.82 21.85
CA GLN A 299 -4.61 -2.08 21.88
C GLN A 299 -4.23 -3.04 20.75
N VAL A 300 -3.88 -2.51 19.58
CA VAL A 300 -3.56 -3.30 18.39
C VAL A 300 -2.26 -2.79 17.79
N PRO A 301 -1.30 -3.68 17.47
CA PRO A 301 -0.05 -3.27 16.83
C PRO A 301 -0.32 -2.63 15.47
N VAL A 302 0.53 -1.70 15.04
CA VAL A 302 0.39 -1.06 13.73
C VAL A 302 0.41 -2.12 12.63
N VAL A 303 -0.61 -2.18 11.78
CA VAL A 303 -0.61 -3.12 10.64
C VAL A 303 -0.14 -2.39 9.39
N LYS A 304 0.97 -2.84 8.81
CA LYS A 304 1.61 -2.15 7.68
C LYS A 304 1.58 -2.98 6.40
N VAL A 305 1.40 -2.34 5.26
CA VAL A 305 1.61 -2.96 3.94
C VAL A 305 3.10 -2.86 3.59
N GLY A 306 3.73 -4.00 3.34
CA GLY A 306 5.07 -4.12 2.77
C GLY A 306 5.02 -4.63 1.33
N ASP A 307 6.22 -4.86 0.77
CA ASP A 307 6.48 -5.32 -0.59
C ASP A 307 5.71 -4.54 -1.67
N LEU A 308 6.35 -3.48 -2.17
CA LEU A 308 5.80 -2.65 -3.25
C LEU A 308 6.41 -3.03 -4.61
N GLY A 309 6.94 -4.25 -4.78
CA GLY A 309 7.64 -4.69 -5.99
C GLY A 309 6.77 -4.85 -7.24
N VAL A 310 5.46 -5.02 -7.10
CA VAL A 310 4.52 -5.27 -8.21
C VAL A 310 3.46 -4.18 -8.40
N ILE A 311 3.62 -3.06 -7.71
CA ILE A 311 2.68 -1.94 -7.81
C ILE A 311 2.57 -1.41 -9.24
N THR A 312 1.48 -0.71 -9.52
CA THR A 312 1.31 0.02 -10.78
C THR A 312 0.67 1.38 -10.53
N ARG A 313 1.26 2.41 -11.13
CA ARG A 313 0.65 3.74 -11.20
C ARG A 313 -0.14 3.88 -12.50
N PHE A 314 -1.44 4.13 -12.39
CA PHE A 314 -2.30 4.36 -13.54
C PHE A 314 -2.41 5.83 -13.89
N LEU A 315 -1.51 6.30 -14.75
CA LEU A 315 -1.66 7.59 -15.41
C LEU A 315 -2.82 7.54 -16.42
N PRO A 316 -3.44 8.68 -16.79
CA PRO A 316 -4.53 8.72 -17.77
C PRO A 316 -4.21 7.98 -19.09
N ARG A 317 -2.95 8.02 -19.53
CA ARG A 317 -2.50 7.28 -20.72
C ARG A 317 -2.57 5.76 -20.58
N HIS A 318 -2.33 5.21 -19.38
CA HIS A 318 -2.37 3.77 -19.14
C HIS A 318 -3.82 3.26 -19.10
N ARG A 319 -4.76 4.09 -18.66
CA ARG A 319 -6.20 3.78 -18.65
C ARG A 319 -6.81 3.66 -20.07
N ASN A 320 -6.12 4.24 -21.05
CA ASN A 320 -6.48 4.17 -22.47
C ASN A 320 -5.56 3.22 -23.27
N ASP A 321 -4.74 2.42 -22.58
CA ASP A 321 -3.86 1.44 -23.20
C ASP A 321 -4.31 0.02 -22.83
N PHE A 322 -4.88 -0.65 -23.82
CA PHE A 322 -5.37 -2.01 -23.71
C PHE A 322 -4.31 -2.98 -23.17
N PHE A 323 -3.06 -2.88 -23.62
CA PHE A 323 -2.00 -3.79 -23.19
C PHE A 323 -1.58 -3.55 -21.74
N SER A 324 -1.51 -2.29 -21.31
CA SER A 324 -1.24 -1.95 -19.91
C SER A 324 -2.31 -2.56 -18.99
N LEU A 325 -3.58 -2.50 -19.37
CA LEU A 325 -4.68 -3.07 -18.60
C LEU A 325 -4.64 -4.60 -18.59
N VAL A 326 -4.44 -5.24 -19.74
CA VAL A 326 -4.33 -6.71 -19.82
C VAL A 326 -3.11 -7.22 -19.06
N ALA A 327 -1.97 -6.51 -19.08
CA ALA A 327 -0.79 -6.91 -18.30
C ALA A 327 -1.05 -6.92 -16.79
N CYS A 328 -1.95 -6.07 -16.29
CA CYS A 328 -2.32 -6.03 -14.88
C CYS A 328 -3.24 -7.18 -14.45
N ARG A 329 -3.85 -7.87 -15.41
CA ARG A 329 -4.73 -9.02 -15.16
C ARG A 329 -4.05 -10.17 -14.40
N VAL A 330 -2.75 -10.35 -14.63
CA VAL A 330 -1.96 -11.46 -14.06
C VAL A 330 -0.94 -10.99 -13.02
N ARG A 331 -1.05 -9.73 -12.57
CA ARG A 331 -0.15 -9.16 -11.57
C ARG A 331 -0.56 -9.54 -10.16
N GLY A 332 0.45 -9.83 -9.35
CA GLY A 332 0.31 -10.13 -7.94
C GLY A 332 0.01 -11.60 -7.68
N ASN A 333 -0.35 -11.88 -6.44
CA ASN A 333 -0.65 -13.22 -5.99
C ASN A 333 -2.06 -13.67 -6.43
N MET A 334 -2.12 -14.79 -7.15
CA MET A 334 -3.34 -15.37 -7.71
C MET A 334 -4.48 -15.63 -6.71
N TRP A 335 -4.17 -15.84 -5.43
CA TRP A 335 -5.15 -16.06 -4.37
C TRP A 335 -5.86 -14.77 -3.92
N TYR A 336 -5.31 -13.61 -4.34
CA TYR A 336 -5.74 -12.26 -3.97
C TYR A 336 -6.09 -11.41 -5.19
N HIS A 337 -6.20 -12.04 -6.36
CA HIS A 337 -6.66 -11.34 -7.56
C HIS A 337 -8.07 -10.82 -7.36
N THR A 338 -8.35 -9.64 -7.93
CA THR A 338 -9.64 -8.96 -7.78
C THR A 338 -10.58 -9.25 -8.95
N PRO A 339 -11.90 -8.97 -8.84
CA PRO A 339 -12.85 -9.15 -9.95
C PRO A 339 -12.43 -8.41 -11.22
N GLU A 340 -11.76 -7.26 -11.09
CA GLU A 340 -11.20 -6.50 -12.21
C GLU A 340 -10.09 -7.26 -12.96
N GLN A 341 -9.49 -8.29 -12.34
CA GLN A 341 -8.52 -9.20 -12.93
C GLN A 341 -9.15 -10.52 -13.41
N PHE A 342 -10.00 -11.17 -12.61
CA PHE A 342 -10.48 -12.51 -12.92
C PHE A 342 -11.93 -12.60 -13.41
N GLY A 343 -12.68 -11.49 -13.35
CA GLY A 343 -14.12 -11.45 -13.63
C GLY A 343 -14.49 -12.01 -15.00
N GLU A 344 -15.65 -12.64 -15.09
CA GLU A 344 -16.10 -13.34 -16.30
C GLU A 344 -16.23 -12.41 -17.51
N THR A 345 -16.45 -11.11 -17.29
CA THR A 345 -16.59 -10.13 -18.36
C THR A 345 -15.35 -10.01 -19.24
N TRP A 346 -14.17 -10.40 -18.73
CA TRP A 346 -12.95 -10.51 -19.53
C TRP A 346 -13.07 -11.45 -20.74
N LYS A 347 -13.97 -12.44 -20.71
CA LYS A 347 -14.22 -13.34 -21.85
C LYS A 347 -14.83 -12.60 -23.05
N ASN A 348 -15.50 -11.48 -22.78
CA ASN A 348 -16.16 -10.65 -23.79
C ASN A 348 -15.28 -9.48 -24.23
N VAL A 349 -14.05 -9.37 -23.70
CA VAL A 349 -13.14 -8.28 -24.03
C VAL A 349 -12.35 -8.61 -25.30
N ASP A 350 -12.67 -7.92 -26.40
CA ASP A 350 -12.01 -8.09 -27.70
C ASP A 350 -11.03 -6.97 -28.07
N GLY A 351 -11.09 -5.85 -27.34
CA GLY A 351 -10.25 -4.68 -27.51
C GLY A 351 -10.54 -3.57 -26.48
N MET A 352 -10.07 -2.35 -26.78
CA MET A 352 -10.24 -1.20 -25.88
C MET A 352 -11.68 -0.71 -25.80
N GLU A 353 -12.46 -0.84 -26.89
CA GLU A 353 -13.86 -0.39 -26.93
C GLU A 353 -14.75 -1.21 -25.97
N SER A 354 -14.68 -2.54 -26.05
CA SER A 354 -15.38 -3.45 -25.12
C SER A 354 -14.95 -3.21 -23.67
N LEU A 355 -13.66 -2.99 -23.43
CA LEU A 355 -13.10 -2.74 -22.09
C LEU A 355 -13.53 -1.37 -21.54
N ALA A 356 -13.73 -0.38 -22.41
CA ALA A 356 -14.23 0.93 -22.01
C ALA A 356 -15.70 0.85 -21.53
N THR A 357 -16.52 0.02 -22.20
CA THR A 357 -17.94 -0.16 -21.87
C THR A 357 -18.21 -1.12 -20.70
N ASP A 358 -17.28 -2.01 -20.37
CA ASP A 358 -17.41 -2.91 -19.22
C ASP A 358 -17.45 -2.12 -17.90
N ASP A 359 -18.00 -2.67 -16.83
CA ASP A 359 -18.03 -2.05 -15.50
C ASP A 359 -17.12 -2.74 -14.47
N VAL A 360 -16.44 -3.83 -14.85
CA VAL A 360 -15.57 -4.63 -13.96
C VAL A 360 -14.17 -4.83 -14.57
N ALA A 361 -14.07 -5.46 -15.74
CA ALA A 361 -12.83 -5.83 -16.37
C ALA A 361 -11.93 -4.61 -16.57
N GLY A 362 -10.70 -4.69 -16.07
CA GLY A 362 -9.71 -3.63 -16.21
C GLY A 362 -10.06 -2.31 -15.52
N LYS A 363 -11.13 -2.24 -14.70
CA LYS A 363 -11.51 -1.04 -13.94
C LYS A 363 -10.65 -0.85 -12.70
N PHE A 364 -9.34 -0.86 -12.91
CA PHE A 364 -8.35 -0.73 -11.86
C PHE A 364 -8.36 0.69 -11.25
N GLY A 365 -8.40 0.76 -9.93
CA GLY A 365 -8.32 2.01 -9.17
C GLY A 365 -8.05 1.76 -7.70
N TRP A 366 -8.23 2.78 -6.88
CA TRP A 366 -8.10 2.66 -5.42
C TRP A 366 -9.05 1.58 -4.85
N ALA A 367 -10.23 1.43 -5.46
CA ALA A 367 -11.21 0.41 -5.09
C ALA A 367 -10.65 -1.01 -5.26
N THR A 368 -9.69 -1.23 -6.17
CA THR A 368 -8.99 -2.52 -6.35
C THR A 368 -8.16 -2.86 -5.11
N ASN A 369 -7.45 -1.87 -4.54
CA ASN A 369 -6.76 -2.02 -3.26
C ASN A 369 -7.76 -2.33 -2.13
N LEU A 370 -8.89 -1.63 -2.10
CA LEU A 370 -9.94 -1.84 -1.10
C LEU A 370 -10.51 -3.27 -1.15
N TRP A 371 -10.66 -3.85 -2.33
CA TRP A 371 -11.11 -5.24 -2.45
C TRP A 371 -10.12 -6.21 -1.79
N GLN A 372 -8.80 -6.00 -1.98
CA GLN A 372 -7.77 -6.83 -1.35
C GLN A 372 -7.77 -6.67 0.18
N VAL A 373 -8.03 -5.45 0.69
CA VAL A 373 -8.29 -5.25 2.13
C VAL A 373 -9.50 -6.05 2.58
N GLY A 374 -10.63 -5.99 1.87
CA GLY A 374 -11.81 -6.81 2.17
C GLY A 374 -11.47 -8.30 2.23
N ARG A 375 -10.66 -8.79 1.28
CA ARG A 375 -10.18 -10.18 1.25
C ARG A 375 -9.36 -10.54 2.49
N LEU A 376 -8.43 -9.68 2.91
CA LEU A 376 -7.64 -9.86 4.12
C LEU A 376 -8.53 -9.89 5.37
N MET A 377 -9.52 -9.00 5.44
CA MET A 377 -10.49 -8.99 6.54
C MET A 377 -11.34 -10.25 6.59
N THR A 378 -11.76 -10.80 5.44
CA THR A 378 -12.44 -12.11 5.39
C THR A 378 -11.56 -13.22 5.96
N ILE A 379 -10.27 -13.26 5.63
CA ILE A 379 -9.34 -14.26 6.16
C ILE A 379 -9.18 -14.11 7.68
N ILE A 380 -9.10 -12.87 8.19
CA ILE A 380 -9.00 -12.59 9.62
C ILE A 380 -10.26 -13.06 10.37
N ILE A 381 -11.45 -12.75 9.86
CA ILE A 381 -12.73 -13.11 10.49
C ILE A 381 -12.97 -14.61 10.45
N THR A 382 -12.65 -15.27 9.33
CA THR A 382 -12.93 -16.70 9.14
C THR A 382 -11.82 -17.60 9.65
N GLY A 383 -10.60 -17.09 9.81
CA GLY A 383 -9.39 -17.89 10.02
C GLY A 383 -9.04 -18.79 8.82
N MET A 384 -9.69 -18.61 7.67
CA MET A 384 -9.54 -19.46 6.48
C MET A 384 -8.81 -18.73 5.36
N LEU A 385 -8.01 -19.48 4.60
CA LEU A 385 -7.40 -18.96 3.39
C LEU A 385 -8.45 -18.62 2.30
N PRO A 386 -8.11 -17.75 1.35
CA PRO A 386 -8.93 -17.45 0.17
C PRO A 386 -9.54 -18.68 -0.51
N ASP A 387 -10.85 -18.65 -0.76
CA ASP A 387 -11.52 -19.62 -1.63
C ASP A 387 -11.06 -19.48 -3.09
N VAL A 388 -10.97 -20.62 -3.78
CA VAL A 388 -10.45 -20.71 -5.14
C VAL A 388 -11.23 -21.75 -5.95
N PRO A 389 -11.95 -21.35 -7.01
CA PRO A 389 -12.22 -19.96 -7.42
C PRO A 389 -13.07 -19.22 -6.37
N PRO A 390 -12.98 -17.88 -6.30
CA PRO A 390 -13.78 -17.10 -5.37
C PRO A 390 -15.27 -17.11 -5.76
N THR A 391 -16.15 -17.32 -4.79
CA THR A 391 -17.61 -17.42 -5.03
C THR A 391 -18.31 -16.09 -4.81
N CYS A 392 -19.00 -15.60 -5.84
CA CYS A 392 -19.80 -14.38 -5.75
C CYS A 392 -21.26 -14.71 -5.43
N THR A 393 -21.86 -14.01 -4.47
CA THR A 393 -23.28 -14.17 -4.12
C THR A 393 -23.96 -12.81 -4.04
N GLN A 394 -25.27 -12.78 -4.32
CA GLN A 394 -26.07 -11.59 -4.12
C GLN A 394 -26.56 -11.56 -2.67
N ARG A 395 -26.35 -10.43 -1.99
CA ARG A 395 -26.73 -10.25 -0.59
C ARG A 395 -27.28 -8.85 -0.33
N SER A 396 -28.12 -8.73 0.69
CA SER A 396 -28.53 -7.43 1.24
C SER A 396 -27.44 -6.97 2.20
N ILE A 397 -26.68 -5.95 1.82
CA ILE A 397 -25.54 -5.44 2.59
C ILE A 397 -25.93 -4.13 3.27
N ARG A 398 -25.66 -4.01 4.57
CA ARG A 398 -25.80 -2.75 5.30
C ARG A 398 -24.70 -1.78 4.86
N VAL A 399 -25.09 -0.67 4.24
CA VAL A 399 -24.17 0.34 3.68
C VAL A 399 -24.07 1.58 4.56
N GLN A 400 -24.87 1.69 5.63
CA GLN A 400 -24.80 2.77 6.59
C GLN A 400 -25.11 2.31 8.04
N PRO A 401 -24.59 3.03 9.06
CA PRO A 401 -24.89 2.76 10.45
C PRO A 401 -26.37 2.93 10.82
N ASP A 402 -27.18 3.62 10.03
CA ASP A 402 -28.63 3.77 10.28
C ASP A 402 -29.45 2.51 9.93
N GLY A 403 -28.80 1.48 9.35
CA GLY A 403 -29.46 0.25 8.93
C GLY A 403 -29.85 0.23 7.45
N THR A 404 -29.54 1.26 6.67
CA THR A 404 -29.77 1.28 5.23
C THR A 404 -29.04 0.11 4.56
N THR A 405 -29.77 -0.65 3.74
CA THR A 405 -29.25 -1.81 3.01
C THR A 405 -29.35 -1.65 1.50
N ARG A 406 -28.46 -2.33 0.77
CA ARG A 406 -28.47 -2.42 -0.69
C ARG A 406 -28.22 -3.86 -1.13
N MET A 407 -28.91 -4.29 -2.19
CA MET A 407 -28.63 -5.58 -2.84
C MET A 407 -27.37 -5.47 -3.69
N ILE A 408 -26.31 -6.19 -3.31
CA ILE A 408 -24.97 -6.13 -3.94
C ILE A 408 -24.48 -7.55 -4.21
N TRP A 409 -23.80 -7.74 -5.34
CA TRP A 409 -23.01 -8.94 -5.62
C TRP A 409 -21.66 -8.83 -4.92
N THR A 410 -21.35 -9.75 -4.02
CA THR A 410 -20.14 -9.73 -3.19
C THR A 410 -19.48 -11.10 -3.08
N TYR A 411 -18.16 -11.11 -2.93
CA TYR A 411 -17.35 -12.32 -2.70
C TYR A 411 -17.19 -12.67 -1.21
N ALA A 412 -17.75 -11.87 -0.31
CA ALA A 412 -17.78 -12.14 1.13
C ALA A 412 -19.21 -12.28 1.67
N GLY A 413 -20.16 -12.68 0.82
CA GLY A 413 -21.55 -12.84 1.21
C GLY A 413 -21.81 -13.94 2.25
N HIS A 414 -20.90 -14.90 2.38
CA HIS A 414 -20.93 -15.94 3.42
C HIS A 414 -20.71 -15.38 4.83
N LEU A 415 -20.03 -14.22 4.97
CA LEU A 415 -19.90 -13.55 6.27
C LEU A 415 -21.25 -13.11 6.83
N LEU A 416 -22.29 -13.03 6.02
CA LEU A 416 -23.63 -12.62 6.47
C LEU A 416 -24.49 -13.82 6.91
N ASP A 417 -23.96 -15.04 6.80
CA ASP A 417 -24.65 -16.24 7.22
C ASP A 417 -24.55 -16.44 8.76
N PRO A 418 -25.47 -17.21 9.39
CA PRO A 418 -25.55 -17.31 10.85
C PRO A 418 -24.30 -17.82 11.57
N GLU A 419 -23.43 -18.54 10.86
CA GLU A 419 -22.16 -19.04 11.40
C GLU A 419 -21.27 -17.91 11.94
N PHE A 420 -21.36 -16.72 11.37
CA PHE A 420 -20.57 -15.55 11.78
C PHE A 420 -21.36 -14.55 12.63
N ASP A 421 -22.56 -14.89 13.13
CA ASP A 421 -23.37 -13.98 13.96
C ASP A 421 -22.73 -13.59 15.30
N HIS A 422 -21.68 -14.31 15.69
CA HIS A 422 -20.87 -13.97 16.85
C HIS A 422 -19.97 -12.75 16.64
N TYR A 423 -19.81 -12.22 15.41
CA TYR A 423 -19.10 -10.98 15.10
C TYR A 423 -20.08 -9.82 14.82
N ASP A 424 -19.62 -8.59 15.07
CA ASP A 424 -20.37 -7.33 14.81
C ASP A 424 -21.04 -7.35 13.42
N PRO A 425 -22.38 -7.27 13.33
CA PRO A 425 -23.09 -7.27 12.05
C PRO A 425 -22.67 -6.14 11.09
N LEU A 426 -22.28 -4.98 11.62
CA LEU A 426 -21.79 -3.87 10.80
C LEU A 426 -20.40 -4.18 10.24
N LEU A 427 -19.53 -4.84 11.01
CA LEU A 427 -18.20 -5.27 10.56
C LEU A 427 -18.32 -6.23 9.37
N ARG A 428 -19.11 -7.29 9.54
CA ARG A 428 -19.34 -8.30 8.49
C ARG A 428 -19.93 -7.67 7.23
N SER A 429 -20.92 -6.79 7.38
CA SER A 429 -21.52 -6.05 6.26
C SER A 429 -20.52 -5.14 5.55
N THR A 430 -19.68 -4.42 6.30
CA THR A 430 -18.70 -3.49 5.73
C THR A 430 -17.62 -4.24 4.95
N VAL A 431 -17.12 -5.36 5.48
CA VAL A 431 -16.18 -6.24 4.76
C VAL A 431 -16.82 -6.79 3.48
N ALA A 432 -18.05 -7.29 3.56
CA ALA A 432 -18.79 -7.75 2.39
C ALA A 432 -19.00 -6.63 1.35
N TRP A 433 -19.23 -5.39 1.78
CA TRP A 433 -19.38 -4.24 0.90
C TRP A 433 -18.08 -3.91 0.16
N CYS A 434 -16.93 -3.93 0.84
CA CYS A 434 -15.61 -3.71 0.24
C CYS A 434 -15.26 -4.75 -0.82
N MET A 435 -15.81 -5.97 -0.70
CA MET A 435 -15.65 -7.06 -1.64
C MET A 435 -16.73 -7.13 -2.73
N ALA A 436 -17.44 -6.03 -3.00
CA ALA A 436 -18.40 -5.97 -4.10
C ALA A 436 -17.73 -6.30 -5.46
N HIS A 437 -18.46 -7.04 -6.29
CA HIS A 437 -18.01 -7.48 -7.61
C HIS A 437 -17.66 -6.30 -8.52
N ARG A 438 -18.57 -5.32 -8.60
CA ARG A 438 -18.35 -4.08 -9.34
C ARG A 438 -17.60 -3.08 -8.47
N PRO A 439 -16.48 -2.49 -8.94
CA PRO A 439 -15.76 -1.47 -8.19
C PRO A 439 -16.63 -0.27 -7.79
N ALA A 440 -17.59 0.12 -8.64
CA ALA A 440 -18.51 1.23 -8.38
C ALA A 440 -19.59 0.93 -7.31
N ASP A 441 -19.78 -0.35 -6.95
CA ASP A 441 -20.69 -0.72 -5.85
C ASP A 441 -19.98 -0.74 -4.49
N ARG A 442 -18.64 -0.63 -4.46
CA ARG A 442 -17.85 -0.57 -3.22
C ARG A 442 -18.07 0.78 -2.52
N PRO A 443 -17.76 0.91 -1.21
CA PRO A 443 -17.88 2.18 -0.50
C PRO A 443 -17.10 3.31 -1.16
N ASP A 444 -17.61 4.53 -1.09
CA ASP A 444 -16.81 5.73 -1.37
C ASP A 444 -15.76 5.92 -0.26
N ILE A 445 -14.60 6.48 -0.62
CA ILE A 445 -13.42 6.49 0.26
C ILE A 445 -13.63 7.32 1.53
N ASP A 446 -14.32 8.46 1.43
CA ASP A 446 -14.63 9.36 2.55
C ASP A 446 -15.73 8.80 3.46
N LEU A 447 -16.76 8.19 2.86
CA LEU A 447 -17.80 7.49 3.61
C LEU A 447 -17.20 6.32 4.41
N LEU A 448 -16.29 5.55 3.81
CA LEU A 448 -15.63 4.45 4.48
C LEU A 448 -14.69 4.95 5.59
N GLU A 449 -13.91 6.01 5.36
CA GLU A 449 -13.06 6.61 6.39
C GLU A 449 -13.87 6.99 7.64
N GLY A 450 -14.98 7.71 7.45
CA GLY A 450 -15.86 8.10 8.54
C GLY A 450 -16.45 6.89 9.27
N LEU A 451 -16.89 5.87 8.53
CA LEU A 451 -17.42 4.64 9.11
C LEU A 451 -16.35 3.91 9.94
N LEU A 452 -15.16 3.66 9.38
CA LEU A 452 -14.10 2.92 10.06
C LEU A 452 -13.56 3.66 11.28
N THR A 453 -13.40 4.99 11.19
CA THR A 453 -12.94 5.81 12.32
C THR A 453 -13.94 5.75 13.49
N ASN A 454 -15.23 5.94 13.20
CA ASN A 454 -16.28 5.86 14.22
C ASN A 454 -16.42 4.44 14.77
N ALA A 455 -16.29 3.43 13.92
CA ALA A 455 -16.36 2.04 14.32
C ALA A 455 -15.17 1.69 15.22
N ALA A 456 -13.93 2.04 14.88
CA ALA A 456 -12.77 1.76 15.71
C ALA A 456 -12.83 2.44 17.09
N ALA A 457 -13.38 3.66 17.16
CA ALA A 457 -13.53 4.42 18.41
C ALA A 457 -14.67 3.95 19.33
N ALA A 458 -15.60 3.12 18.83
CA ALA A 458 -16.75 2.70 19.63
C ALA A 458 -16.37 1.67 20.72
N ASP A 459 -16.83 1.91 21.96
CA ASP A 459 -16.65 0.99 23.08
C ASP A 459 -17.50 -0.27 22.87
N ARG A 460 -16.82 -1.41 22.78
CA ARG A 460 -17.42 -2.76 22.62
C ARG A 460 -17.13 -3.68 23.79
N SER A 461 -16.54 -3.17 24.89
CA SER A 461 -16.13 -3.98 26.04
C SER A 461 -17.24 -4.88 26.59
N ALA A 462 -18.49 -4.38 26.64
CA ALA A 462 -19.64 -5.14 27.11
C ALA A 462 -20.06 -6.28 26.17
N ALA A 463 -19.93 -6.10 24.85
CA ALA A 463 -20.29 -7.12 23.85
C ALA A 463 -19.19 -8.19 23.68
N GLU A 464 -17.94 -7.85 24.00
CA GLU A 464 -16.76 -8.69 23.81
C GLU A 464 -16.44 -9.62 25.00
N ALA A 465 -17.24 -9.58 26.06
CA ALA A 465 -16.95 -10.21 27.34
C ALA A 465 -16.91 -11.76 27.34
N GLN A 466 -17.14 -12.44 26.20
CA GLN A 466 -17.18 -13.91 26.14
C GLN A 466 -16.35 -14.49 25.00
N GLY A 467 -15.36 -15.32 25.36
CA GLY A 467 -14.67 -16.24 24.43
C GLY A 467 -13.74 -15.60 23.40
N ARG A 468 -13.48 -14.29 23.50
CA ARG A 468 -12.61 -13.57 22.57
C ARG A 468 -11.26 -13.27 23.20
N VAL A 469 -10.21 -13.39 22.40
CA VAL A 469 -8.82 -13.20 22.81
C VAL A 469 -8.30 -11.89 22.24
N SER A 470 -7.56 -11.12 23.04
CA SER A 470 -6.88 -9.93 22.51
C SER A 470 -5.68 -10.31 21.65
N ILE A 471 -5.32 -9.48 20.68
CA ILE A 471 -4.08 -9.65 19.92
C ILE A 471 -2.90 -9.60 20.88
N ALA A 472 -2.87 -8.67 21.83
CA ALA A 472 -1.81 -8.61 22.84
C ALA A 472 -1.64 -9.93 23.62
N GLU A 473 -2.75 -10.53 24.10
CA GLU A 473 -2.75 -11.84 24.75
C GLU A 473 -2.23 -12.94 23.82
N LEU A 474 -2.71 -12.98 22.57
CA LEU A 474 -2.20 -13.92 21.57
C LEU A 474 -0.71 -13.72 21.37
N LEU A 475 -0.21 -12.50 21.33
CA LEU A 475 1.20 -12.20 21.12
C LEU A 475 2.04 -12.37 22.39
N GLY A 476 1.43 -12.74 23.52
CA GLY A 476 2.13 -12.86 24.80
C GLY A 476 2.71 -11.53 25.28
N VAL A 477 2.19 -10.42 24.78
CA VAL A 477 2.57 -9.08 25.24
C VAL A 477 1.89 -8.88 26.60
N PRO A 478 2.64 -8.60 27.68
CA PRO A 478 2.04 -8.38 28.98
C PRO A 478 1.04 -7.23 28.87
N ALA A 479 -0.16 -7.42 29.44
CA ALA A 479 -1.16 -6.37 29.46
C ALA A 479 -0.49 -5.08 29.97
N PRO A 480 -0.65 -3.94 29.26
CA PRO A 480 -0.02 -2.69 29.67
C PRO A 480 -0.37 -2.47 31.12
N ALA A 481 0.64 -2.37 31.98
CA ALA A 481 0.47 -2.23 33.42
C ALA A 481 -0.57 -1.13 33.60
N THR A 482 -1.76 -1.49 34.11
CA THR A 482 -2.93 -0.62 34.13
C THR A 482 -2.44 0.70 34.65
N ARG A 483 -2.39 1.73 33.78
CA ARG A 483 -1.86 3.03 34.14
C ARG A 483 -2.73 3.43 35.31
N ALA A 484 -2.21 3.30 36.54
CA ALA A 484 -2.98 3.53 37.74
C ALA A 484 -3.53 4.92 37.51
N THR A 485 -4.86 5.03 37.34
CA THR A 485 -5.52 6.31 37.15
C THR A 485 -5.07 7.12 38.34
N SER A 486 -4.07 7.98 38.10
CA SER A 486 -3.48 8.76 39.15
C SER A 486 -4.64 9.50 39.75
N ALA A 487 -4.93 9.24 41.02
CA ALA A 487 -6.02 9.90 41.73
C ALA A 487 -5.98 11.37 41.33
N PRO A 488 -7.12 11.96 40.93
CA PRO A 488 -7.17 13.31 40.37
C PRO A 488 -6.30 14.20 41.25
N VAL A 489 -5.19 14.67 40.69
CA VAL A 489 -4.25 15.51 41.44
C VAL A 489 -5.07 16.72 41.85
N THR A 490 -5.43 16.79 43.13
CA THR A 490 -6.15 17.92 43.67
C THR A 490 -5.32 19.15 43.31
N PRO A 491 -5.85 20.08 42.51
CA PRO A 491 -5.07 21.25 42.13
C PRO A 491 -4.57 21.91 43.42
N PRO A 492 -3.27 22.23 43.52
CA PRO A 492 -2.75 22.88 44.72
C PRO A 492 -3.58 24.13 44.99
N ALA A 493 -4.06 24.27 46.22
CA ALA A 493 -4.86 25.40 46.65
C ALA A 493 -4.17 26.69 46.20
N ALA A 494 -4.91 27.54 45.48
CA ALA A 494 -4.40 28.80 44.97
C ALA A 494 -3.75 29.59 46.12
N ALA A 495 -2.47 29.92 45.95
CA ALA A 495 -1.77 30.75 46.91
C ALA A 495 -2.51 32.10 47.07
N PRO A 496 -2.70 32.59 48.30
CA PRO A 496 -3.37 33.86 48.53
C PRO A 496 -2.62 34.99 47.82
N VAL A 497 -3.34 35.72 46.97
CA VAL A 497 -2.84 36.89 46.25
C VAL A 497 -2.41 37.94 47.27
N ALA A 498 -1.12 38.28 47.28
CA ALA A 498 -0.60 39.34 48.12
C ALA A 498 -1.21 40.69 47.72
N PRO A 499 -1.59 41.55 48.70
CA PRO A 499 -2.13 42.87 48.40
C PRO A 499 -1.04 43.76 47.80
N GLY A 500 -1.25 44.17 46.55
CA GLY A 500 -0.37 45.11 45.86
C GLY A 500 -0.42 46.51 46.50
N PRO A 501 0.71 47.26 46.49
CA PRO A 501 0.77 48.58 47.09
C PRO A 501 -0.01 49.58 46.25
N GLY A 502 -0.93 50.28 46.92
CA GLY A 502 -1.74 51.34 46.32
C GLY A 502 -0.89 52.48 45.78
N ARG A 503 -1.20 52.91 44.56
CA ARG A 503 -0.83 54.22 44.04
C ARG A 503 -2.09 55.08 43.93
N GLY A 504 -2.07 56.22 44.63
CA GLY A 504 -2.96 57.35 44.35
C GLY A 504 -2.82 57.76 42.87
N GLY A 505 -3.85 58.25 42.20
CA GLY A 505 -4.77 59.30 42.61
C GLY A 505 -4.45 60.51 41.75
N PHE A 506 -5.27 60.83 40.75
CA PHE A 506 -5.31 62.15 40.11
C PHE A 506 -6.68 62.39 39.43
N PHE A 507 -7.11 63.63 39.55
CA PHE A 507 -8.44 64.22 39.32
C PHE A 507 -8.85 64.39 37.84
N GLY A 508 -10.18 64.51 37.66
CA GLY A 508 -10.87 65.34 36.64
C GLY A 508 -11.12 64.64 35.31
N GLY A 509 -12.29 64.68 34.66
CA GLY A 509 -13.48 65.53 34.77
C GLY A 509 -14.04 65.73 33.36
N GLY A 510 -15.36 65.83 33.21
CA GLY A 510 -16.00 66.36 31.98
C GLY A 510 -16.71 65.32 31.13
N GLY A 511 -18.02 65.55 30.90
CA GLY A 511 -18.90 64.67 30.12
C GLY A 511 -18.94 65.01 28.62
N GLY A 512 -19.84 64.33 27.90
CA GLY A 512 -20.19 64.70 26.53
C GLY A 512 -20.33 63.52 25.56
N VAL A 513 -21.56 63.05 25.36
CA VAL A 513 -22.04 62.43 24.11
C VAL A 513 -22.52 63.63 23.24
N PRO A 514 -22.58 63.65 21.87
CA PRO A 514 -22.85 62.51 20.98
C PRO A 514 -22.27 62.53 19.53
N ARG A 515 -22.57 61.43 18.80
CA ARG A 515 -22.83 61.28 17.34
C ARG A 515 -21.79 61.76 16.30
N GLY A 516 -21.38 60.80 15.47
CA GLY A 516 -21.64 60.82 14.02
C GLY A 516 -20.47 61.18 13.09
N GLY A 517 -20.36 60.42 11.99
CA GLY A 517 -19.82 60.93 10.71
C GLY A 517 -18.57 60.24 10.16
N GLY A 518 -18.78 59.17 9.39
CA GLY A 518 -18.32 59.05 7.99
C GLY A 518 -16.83 59.13 7.59
N PRO A 519 -16.53 58.78 6.32
CA PRO A 519 -15.25 58.17 5.92
C PRO A 519 -14.34 59.09 5.09
N ARG A 520 -13.06 58.72 5.01
CA ARG A 520 -12.00 59.04 4.02
C ARG A 520 -10.66 58.83 4.76
N GLY A 521 -9.58 58.28 4.22
CA GLY A 521 -9.19 57.99 2.85
C GLY A 521 -7.66 58.18 2.77
N GLY A 522 -6.99 57.36 1.96
CA GLY A 522 -5.82 57.79 1.19
C GLY A 522 -4.42 57.68 1.81
N GLY A 523 -3.50 57.19 0.96
CA GLY A 523 -2.05 57.43 1.02
C GLY A 523 -1.26 56.22 1.52
N GLY A 524 -0.33 55.62 0.79
CA GLY A 524 0.39 56.07 -0.40
C GLY A 524 1.90 55.92 -0.17
N GLY A 525 2.60 55.35 -1.16
CA GLY A 525 4.08 55.30 -1.25
C GLY A 525 4.69 54.09 -0.54
N GLY A 526 5.51 53.24 -1.15
CA GLY A 526 6.31 53.39 -2.34
C GLY A 526 7.74 52.98 -1.98
N ASN A 527 8.31 51.97 -2.63
CA ASN A 527 9.75 51.97 -2.85
C ASN A 527 10.14 51.17 -4.09
N ARG A 528 10.77 51.88 -5.03
CA ARG A 528 11.42 51.36 -6.23
C ARG A 528 12.89 51.13 -5.88
N GLY A 529 13.40 49.93 -6.12
CA GLY A 529 14.83 49.63 -6.16
C GLY A 529 15.19 49.06 -7.53
N ARG A 530 15.84 49.88 -8.36
CA ARG A 530 16.46 49.54 -9.65
C ARG A 530 17.82 48.86 -9.44
N GLY A 531 18.25 48.11 -10.46
CA GLY A 531 19.67 47.96 -10.84
C GLY A 531 20.07 46.50 -11.06
N GLY A 532 19.99 45.97 -12.28
CA GLY A 532 21.11 45.92 -13.25
C GLY A 532 21.10 44.50 -13.84
N GLY A 533 21.25 44.21 -15.13
CA GLY A 533 22.05 44.86 -16.15
C GLY A 533 23.00 43.78 -16.70
N GLY A 534 22.56 43.00 -17.69
CA GLY A 534 23.35 41.92 -18.27
C GLY A 534 22.87 41.50 -19.66
N ARG A 535 23.22 42.31 -20.67
CA ARG A 535 23.31 41.89 -22.08
C ARG A 535 24.45 40.85 -22.16
N GLY A 536 24.47 39.81 -22.98
CA GLY A 536 23.74 39.41 -24.17
C GLY A 536 24.70 38.55 -25.00
N ARG A 537 24.19 37.64 -25.83
CA ARG A 537 24.78 37.23 -27.12
C ARG A 537 23.84 36.24 -27.81
N GLY A 538 23.30 36.68 -28.93
CA GLY A 538 22.58 35.85 -29.88
C GLY A 538 23.51 35.25 -30.93
N ARG A 539 23.07 34.11 -31.46
CA ARG A 539 23.20 33.60 -32.85
C ARG A 539 21.91 32.79 -33.03
N GLY A 540 20.95 33.12 -33.91
CA GLY A 540 21.05 33.11 -35.37
C GLY A 540 21.21 31.66 -35.84
N GLY A 541 20.35 31.01 -36.62
CA GLY A 541 19.13 31.33 -37.37
C GLY A 541 18.84 30.12 -38.29
N GLY A 542 17.64 30.05 -38.87
CA GLY A 542 17.28 29.09 -39.94
C GLY A 542 15.89 28.47 -39.72
N ARG A 543 14.83 29.01 -40.32
CA ARG A 543 14.19 28.53 -41.57
C ARG A 543 13.88 27.03 -41.50
N GLY A 544 12.66 26.53 -41.57
CA GLY A 544 11.38 27.05 -42.04
C GLY A 544 10.60 25.90 -42.68
N ARG A 545 9.26 26.00 -42.67
CA ARG A 545 8.25 25.41 -43.59
C ARG A 545 7.04 24.94 -42.80
N GLY A 546 5.98 25.75 -42.87
CA GLY A 546 4.64 25.33 -42.52
C GLY A 546 4.04 24.41 -43.59
N ARG A 547 3.09 23.59 -43.15
CA ARG A 547 1.98 23.10 -43.97
C ARG A 547 0.75 23.09 -43.10
N GLY A 548 -0.21 23.96 -43.42
CA GLY A 548 -1.57 23.87 -42.92
C GLY A 548 -2.33 22.77 -43.65
N TRP A 549 -3.26 22.14 -42.96
CA TRP A 549 -4.31 21.32 -43.55
C TRP A 549 -5.65 21.79 -43.01
N ARG A 550 -6.52 22.23 -43.94
CA ARG A 550 -7.93 22.54 -43.74
C ARG A 550 -8.74 21.32 -44.18
N GLY A 551 -9.70 20.91 -43.35
CA GLY A 551 -11.02 20.35 -43.73
C GLY A 551 -11.06 19.05 -44.57
N PRO A 552 -12.24 18.44 -44.72
CA PRO A 552 -13.55 19.10 -44.75
C PRO A 552 -14.60 18.56 -43.77
N SER A 553 -15.55 19.45 -43.55
CA SER A 553 -16.92 19.22 -43.07
C SER A 553 -17.76 18.45 -44.07
N THR A 554 -18.43 17.40 -43.60
CA THR A 554 -19.84 17.04 -43.84
C THR A 554 -20.32 16.21 -42.67
#